data_AF-A0A931WAI2-F1
#
_entry.id   AF-A0A931WAI2-F1
#
_cell.length_a   1.000
_cell.length_b   1.000
_cell.length_c   1.000
_cell.angle_alpha   90.00
_cell.angle_beta   90.00
_cell.angle_gamma   90.00
#
_symmetry.space_group_name_H-M   'P 1'
#
loop_
_entity.id
_entity.type
_entity.pdbx_description
1 polymer ?
#
loop_
_entity_poly.entity_id
_entity_poly.type
_entity_poly.pdbx_seq_one_letter_code
_entity_poly.pdbx_strand_id
1 'polypeptide(L)'
;MNTAVINIKTQPEIKAKAQKIAKTIGVSLSSLLNAYLKQFIKTKTVTFSAREDEIPNEYFKRTLAKARKNWKEGKGSPVFHTGEEAVKWLEEQGI
;
A
#
# COMPACT_ATOMS: atom_id res chain seq x y z
N MET A 1 13.97 19.74 20.90
CA MET A 1 13.27 18.48 20.51
C MET A 1 12.63 17.90 21.75
N ASN A 2 11.29 17.85 21.82
CA ASN A 2 10.60 17.15 22.91
C ASN A 2 10.36 15.71 22.49
N THR A 3 11.25 14.81 22.88
CA THR A 3 11.12 13.38 22.63
C THR A 3 10.77 12.67 23.94
N ALA A 4 9.77 11.80 23.88
CA ALA A 4 9.44 10.88 24.97
C ALA A 4 9.97 9.48 24.63
N VAL A 5 10.38 8.72 25.64
CA VAL A 5 10.86 7.34 25.49
C VAL A 5 9.73 6.38 25.80
N ILE A 6 9.51 5.40 24.92
CA ILE A 6 8.56 4.30 25.13
C ILE A 6 9.36 3.01 25.30
N ASN A 7 9.27 2.41 26.50
CA ASN A 7 9.89 1.13 26.81
C ASN A 7 8.87 -0.01 26.73
N ILE A 8 9.08 -0.96 25.83
CA ILE A 8 8.18 -2.10 25.60
C ILE A 8 8.94 -3.40 25.85
N LYS A 9 8.45 -4.22 26.79
CA LYS A 9 8.96 -5.59 26.99
C LYS A 9 8.30 -6.53 25.98
N THR A 10 9.10 -7.36 25.32
CA THR A 10 8.63 -8.39 24.40
C THR A 10 9.67 -9.52 24.33
N GLN A 11 9.32 -10.63 23.68
CA GLN A 11 10.24 -11.73 23.48
C GLN A 11 11.34 -11.34 22.48
N PRO A 12 12.62 -11.71 22.72
CA PRO A 12 13.73 -11.37 21.82
C PRO A 12 13.49 -11.81 20.37
N GLU A 13 12.90 -12.99 20.18
CA GLU A 13 12.60 -13.57 18.87
C GLU A 13 11.59 -12.73 18.08
N ILE A 14 10.53 -12.25 18.76
CA ILE A 14 9.51 -11.39 18.16
C ILE A 14 10.14 -10.06 17.71
N LYS A 15 10.98 -9.46 18.56
CA LYS A 15 11.69 -8.22 18.23
C LYS A 15 12.59 -8.40 17.00
N ALA A 16 13.37 -9.49 16.96
CA ALA A 16 14.26 -9.78 15.85
C ALA A 16 13.50 -9.99 14.53
N LYS A 17 12.40 -10.76 14.57
CA LYS A 17 11.52 -10.97 13.40
C LYS A 17 10.90 -9.67 12.90
N ALA A 18 10.33 -8.87 13.80
CA ALA A 18 9.73 -7.58 13.45
C ALA A 18 10.76 -6.61 12.84
N GLN A 19 11.97 -6.57 13.39
CA GLN A 19 13.05 -5.74 12.85
C GLN A 19 13.51 -6.20 11.47
N LYS A 20 13.57 -7.52 11.22
CA LYS A 20 13.88 -8.06 9.89
C LYS A 20 12.82 -7.66 8.86
N ILE A 21 11.54 -7.78 9.20
CA ILE A 21 10.42 -7.40 8.32
C ILE A 21 10.40 -5.88 8.05
N ALA A 22 10.65 -5.06 9.07
CA ALA A 22 10.74 -3.61 8.86
C ALA A 22 11.87 -3.25 7.89
N LYS A 23 13.02 -3.94 7.98
CA LYS A 23 14.15 -3.74 7.04
C LYS A 23 13.81 -4.17 5.61
N THR A 24 13.02 -5.21 5.39
CA THR A 24 12.66 -5.65 4.03
C THR A 24 11.83 -4.60 3.28
N ILE A 25 11.10 -3.74 4.01
CA ILE A 25 10.33 -2.62 3.45
C ILE A 25 11.07 -1.27 3.57
N GLY A 26 12.36 -1.27 3.91
CA GLY A 26 13.22 -0.08 3.91
C GLY A 26 13.07 0.87 5.10
N VAL A 27 12.48 0.43 6.23
CA VAL A 27 12.28 1.28 7.41
C VAL A 27 12.85 0.67 8.69
N SER A 28 13.14 1.51 9.68
CA SER A 28 13.49 1.04 11.02
C SER A 28 12.23 0.62 11.81
N LEU A 29 12.38 -0.32 12.75
CA LEU A 29 11.28 -0.70 13.64
C LEU A 29 10.76 0.50 14.45
N SER A 30 11.65 1.40 14.90
CA SER A 30 11.26 2.62 15.62
C SER A 30 10.45 3.59 14.75
N SER A 31 10.83 3.75 13.48
CA SER A 31 10.08 4.56 12.51
C SER A 31 8.68 3.98 12.28
N LEU A 32 8.58 2.65 12.16
CA LEU A 32 7.30 1.95 11.99
C LEU A 32 6.38 2.14 13.20
N LEU A 33 6.90 1.98 14.42
CA LEU A 33 6.12 2.20 15.64
C LEU A 33 5.64 3.66 15.77
N ASN A 34 6.50 4.63 15.46
CA ASN A 34 6.11 6.04 15.45
C ASN A 34 5.03 6.34 14.41
N ALA A 35 5.12 5.75 13.22
CA ALA A 35 4.09 5.89 12.19
C ALA A 35 2.76 5.27 12.65
N TYR A 36 2.82 4.09 13.29
CA TYR A 36 1.63 3.43 13.83
C TYR A 36 0.95 4.26 14.93
N LEU A 37 1.72 4.88 15.83
CA LEU A 37 1.17 5.78 16.85
C LEU A 37 0.46 6.99 16.22
N LYS A 38 1.07 7.61 15.20
CA LYS A 38 0.43 8.71 14.45
C LYS A 38 -0.86 8.27 13.78
N GLN A 39 -0.84 7.09 13.15
CA GLN A 39 -2.00 6.53 12.48
C GLN A 39 -3.12 6.24 13.49
N PHE A 40 -2.79 5.62 14.62
CA PHE A 40 -3.74 5.34 15.70
C PHE A 40 -4.40 6.62 16.24
N ILE A 41 -3.63 7.69 16.46
CA ILE A 41 -4.17 8.99 16.88
C ILE A 41 -5.13 9.55 15.83
N LYS A 42 -4.77 9.45 14.54
CA LYS A 42 -5.57 9.98 13.43
C LYS A 42 -6.88 9.21 13.23
N THR A 43 -6.83 7.88 13.25
CA THR A 43 -7.98 7.02 12.93
C THR A 43 -8.82 6.65 14.14
N LYS A 44 -8.27 6.76 15.36
CA LYS A 44 -8.88 6.31 16.62
C LYS A 44 -9.37 4.86 16.56
N THR A 45 -8.76 4.05 15.71
CA THR A 45 -9.18 2.69 15.38
C THR A 45 -7.97 1.76 15.41
N VAL A 46 -8.17 0.54 15.91
CA VAL A 46 -7.21 -0.55 15.82
C VAL A 46 -7.77 -1.62 14.91
N THR A 47 -6.98 -2.04 13.91
CA THR A 47 -7.39 -3.08 12.96
C THR A 47 -6.70 -4.39 13.32
N PHE A 48 -7.50 -5.39 13.68
CA PHE A 48 -7.05 -6.78 13.78
C PHE A 48 -7.52 -7.49 12.52
N SER A 49 -6.59 -8.10 11.79
CA SER A 49 -6.91 -8.89 10.60
C SER A 49 -6.26 -10.26 10.74
N ALA A 50 -7.08 -11.30 10.67
CA ALA A 50 -6.63 -12.67 10.50
C ALA A 50 -6.61 -13.08 9.01
N ARG A 51 -6.74 -12.12 8.08
CA ARG A 51 -6.83 -12.41 6.65
C ARG A 51 -5.47 -12.83 6.11
N GLU A 52 -5.40 -14.06 5.61
CA GLU A 52 -4.45 -14.46 4.57
C GLU A 52 -4.94 -13.81 3.26
N ASP A 53 -4.28 -12.71 2.87
CA ASP A 53 -4.50 -11.92 1.65
C ASP A 53 -5.91 -11.34 1.41
N GLU A 54 -5.96 -10.16 0.79
CA GLU A 54 -7.21 -9.60 0.28
C GLU A 54 -7.62 -10.40 -0.96
N ILE A 55 -8.57 -11.33 -0.80
CA ILE A 55 -9.12 -12.10 -1.94
C ILE A 55 -10.03 -11.15 -2.76
N PRO A 56 -9.69 -10.86 -4.04
CA PRO A 56 -10.56 -10.08 -4.91
C PRO A 56 -11.98 -10.66 -4.95
N ASN A 57 -13.00 -9.83 -4.81
CA ASN A 57 -14.37 -10.28 -5.04
C ASN A 57 -14.57 -10.67 -6.53
N GLU A 58 -15.64 -11.42 -6.82
CA GLU A 58 -15.90 -11.92 -8.18
C GLU A 58 -16.05 -10.81 -9.21
N TYR A 59 -16.63 -9.67 -8.82
CA TYR A 59 -16.71 -8.50 -9.69
C TYR A 59 -15.31 -8.01 -10.08
N PHE A 60 -14.41 -7.86 -9.11
CA PHE A 60 -13.06 -7.36 -9.35
C PHE A 60 -12.24 -8.35 -10.20
N LYS A 61 -12.35 -9.66 -9.94
CA LYS A 61 -11.73 -10.70 -10.79
C LYS A 61 -12.19 -10.60 -12.24
N ARG A 62 -13.51 -10.45 -12.47
CA ARG A 62 -14.08 -10.30 -13.82
C ARG A 62 -13.62 -9.03 -14.50
N THR A 63 -13.56 -7.92 -13.77
CA THR A 63 -13.04 -6.63 -14.28
C THR A 63 -11.58 -6.75 -14.72
N LEU A 64 -10.73 -7.38 -13.91
CA LEU A 64 -9.33 -7.63 -14.28
C LEU A 64 -9.20 -8.55 -15.50
N ALA A 65 -10.01 -9.60 -15.59
CA ALA A 65 -10.02 -10.49 -16.76
C ALA A 65 -10.45 -9.75 -18.04
N LYS A 66 -11.49 -8.90 -17.95
CA LYS A 66 -11.95 -8.06 -19.07
C LYS A 66 -10.88 -7.04 -19.48
N ALA A 67 -10.24 -6.38 -18.52
CA ALA A 67 -9.17 -5.42 -18.79
C ALA A 67 -7.99 -6.08 -19.52
N ARG A 68 -7.56 -7.27 -19.08
CA ARG A 68 -6.51 -8.06 -19.77
C ARG A 68 -6.90 -8.45 -21.18
N LYS A 69 -8.16 -8.85 -21.39
CA LYS A 69 -8.68 -9.17 -22.74
C LYS A 69 -8.66 -7.93 -23.63
N ASN A 70 -9.19 -6.81 -23.15
CA ASN A 70 -9.20 -5.56 -23.89
C ASN A 70 -7.79 -5.08 -24.25
N TRP A 71 -6.83 -5.20 -23.34
CA TRP A 71 -5.44 -4.84 -23.60
C TRP A 71 -4.83 -5.70 -24.73
N LYS A 72 -5.03 -7.02 -24.69
CA LYS A 72 -4.58 -7.93 -25.77
C LYS A 72 -5.24 -7.65 -27.11
N GLU A 73 -6.49 -7.22 -27.10
CA GLU A 73 -7.27 -6.90 -28.30
C GLU A 73 -7.09 -5.45 -28.78
N GLY A 74 -6.22 -4.65 -28.13
CA GLY A 74 -6.03 -3.23 -28.46
C GLY A 74 -7.25 -2.34 -28.16
N LYS A 75 -8.21 -2.81 -27.36
CA LYS A 75 -9.45 -2.11 -26.99
C LYS A 75 -9.26 -1.20 -25.77
N GLY A 76 -8.11 -0.57 -25.64
CA GLY A 76 -7.92 0.53 -24.69
C GLY A 76 -8.56 1.81 -25.24
N SER A 77 -9.00 2.71 -24.36
CA SER A 77 -9.46 4.03 -24.77
C SER A 77 -9.31 5.01 -23.60
N PRO A 78 -8.47 6.04 -23.72
CA PRO A 78 -7.42 6.21 -24.75
C PRO A 78 -6.30 5.17 -24.66
N VAL A 79 -5.53 4.98 -25.74
CA VAL A 79 -4.28 4.20 -25.75
C VAL A 79 -3.13 5.17 -25.94
N PHE A 80 -2.10 5.05 -25.10
CA PHE A 80 -0.89 5.87 -25.18
C PHE A 80 0.31 4.97 -25.40
N HIS A 81 1.24 5.44 -26.23
CA HIS A 81 2.51 4.77 -26.50
C HIS A 81 3.66 5.39 -25.69
N THR A 82 3.46 6.61 -25.17
CA THR A 82 4.44 7.35 -24.37
C THR A 82 3.79 7.96 -23.12
N GLY A 83 4.62 8.30 -22.14
CA GLY A 83 4.13 8.97 -20.93
C GLY A 83 3.65 10.39 -21.23
N GLU A 84 4.30 11.05 -22.19
CA GLU A 84 3.99 12.41 -22.64
C GLU A 84 2.60 12.49 -23.28
N GLU A 85 2.22 11.50 -24.09
CA GLU A 85 0.86 11.39 -24.65
C GLU A 85 -0.19 11.25 -23.56
N ALA A 86 0.10 10.44 -22.53
CA ALA A 86 -0.81 10.24 -21.41
C ALA A 86 -0.99 11.53 -20.58
N VAL A 87 0.11 12.23 -20.29
CA VAL A 87 0.08 13.50 -19.55
C VAL A 87 -0.66 14.57 -20.34
N LYS A 88 -0.36 14.74 -21.63
CA LYS A 88 -1.05 15.71 -22.48
C LYS A 88 -2.57 15.46 -22.53
N TRP A 89 -2.98 14.20 -22.62
CA TRP A 89 -4.40 13.86 -22.60
C TRP A 89 -5.06 14.22 -21.26
N LEU A 90 -4.39 13.98 -20.13
CA LEU A 90 -4.90 14.39 -18.81
C LEU A 90 -5.05 15.91 -18.70
N GLU A 91 -4.06 16.66 -19.17
CA GLU A 91 -4.11 18.13 -19.23
C GLU A 91 -5.29 18.63 -20.09
N GLU A 92 -5.55 18.00 -21.23
CA GLU A 92 -6.71 18.28 -22.08
C GLU A 92 -8.05 17.96 -21.39
N GLN A 93 -8.10 17.02 -20.44
CA GLN A 93 -9.28 16.73 -19.62
C GLN A 93 -9.41 17.67 -18.39
N GLY A 94 -8.43 18.54 -18.13
CA GLY A 94 -8.42 19.44 -16.98
C GLY A 94 -8.12 18.75 -15.64
N ILE A 95 -7.41 17.61 -15.65
CA ILE A 95 -6.95 16.88 -14.47
C ILE A 95 -5.43 17.04 -14.32
#